data_AF-A0A836VHE6-F1
#
_entry.id   AF-A0A836VHE6-F1
#
_cell.length_a   1.000
_cell.length_b   1.000
_cell.length_c   1.000
_cell.angle_alpha   90.00
_cell.angle_beta   90.00
_cell.angle_gamma   90.00
#
_symmetry.space_group_name_H-M   'P 1'
#
loop_
_entity.id
_entity.type
_entity.pdbx_description
1 polymer ?
#
loop_
_entity_poly.entity_id
_entity_poly.type
_entity_poly.pdbx_seq_one_letter_code
_entity_poly.pdbx_strand_id
1 'polypeptide(L)'
;MLGKTEIDKTEALIDSAHALKDALRQDRHRPTYHFLPPAGWMNDINGAIFWQGRYHIFFQHNPEGGWWKWMQWGHASSVDLVHWVHHPIALTPTPGGPDRDGCFSGGAFL
;
A
#
# COMPACT_ATOMS: atom_id res chain seq x y z
N MET A 1 -9.12 12.04 -10.07
CA MET A 1 -9.07 10.73 -10.76
C MET A 1 -7.67 10.57 -11.30
N LEU A 2 -6.98 9.48 -10.96
CA LEU A 2 -5.65 9.18 -11.49
C LEU A 2 -5.71 9.00 -13.01
N GLY A 3 -4.68 9.44 -13.72
CA GLY A 3 -4.58 9.22 -15.17
C GLY A 3 -4.31 7.74 -15.47
N LYS A 4 -4.69 7.27 -16.67
CA LYS A 4 -4.43 5.88 -17.12
C LYS A 4 -2.96 5.47 -16.92
N THR A 5 -2.03 6.39 -17.19
CA THR A 5 -0.59 6.19 -17.00
C THR A 5 -0.16 5.98 -15.54
N GLU A 6 -0.88 6.54 -14.56
CA GLU A 6 -0.61 6.33 -13.13
C GLU A 6 -1.16 4.99 -12.64
N ILE A 7 -2.31 4.55 -13.20
CA ILE A 7 -2.87 3.22 -12.95
C ILE A 7 -1.90 2.14 -13.46
N ASP A 8 -1.46 2.26 -14.72
CA ASP A 8 -0.53 1.30 -15.34
C ASP A 8 0.80 1.19 -14.56
N LYS A 9 1.31 2.33 -14.03
CA LYS A 9 2.50 2.33 -13.16
C LYS A 9 2.26 1.62 -11.83
N THR A 10 1.08 1.80 -11.25
CA THR A 10 0.72 1.19 -9.97
C THR A 10 0.59 -0.32 -10.11
N GLU A 11 -0.04 -0.79 -11.19
CA GLU A 11 -0.13 -2.21 -11.51
C GLU A 11 1.26 -2.83 -11.73
N ALA A 12 2.12 -2.16 -12.52
CA ALA A 12 3.50 -2.63 -12.73
C ALA A 12 4.33 -2.69 -11.43
N LEU A 13 4.10 -1.78 -10.49
CA LEU A 13 4.72 -1.82 -9.16
C LEU A 13 4.20 -2.99 -8.34
N ILE A 14 2.89 -3.27 -8.36
CA ILE A 14 2.28 -4.43 -7.70
C ILE A 14 2.89 -5.73 -8.25
N ASP A 15 3.01 -5.86 -9.57
CA ASP A 15 3.59 -7.04 -10.21
C ASP A 15 5.07 -7.22 -9.87
N SER A 16 5.86 -6.15 -9.96
CA SER A 16 7.29 -6.16 -9.58
C SER A 16 7.46 -6.55 -8.12
N ALA A 17 6.52 -6.12 -7.29
CA ALA A 17 6.53 -6.40 -5.88
C ALA A 17 6.10 -7.84 -5.54
N HIS A 18 5.18 -8.42 -6.30
CA HIS A 18 4.92 -9.87 -6.24
C HIS A 18 6.15 -10.68 -6.64
N ALA A 19 6.88 -10.27 -7.68
CA ALA A 19 8.14 -10.92 -8.05
C ALA A 19 9.19 -10.82 -6.93
N LEU A 20 9.29 -9.67 -6.26
CA LEU A 20 10.21 -9.50 -5.12
C LEU A 20 9.79 -10.34 -3.91
N LYS A 21 8.48 -10.39 -3.61
CA LYS A 21 7.94 -11.29 -2.58
C LYS A 21 8.38 -12.73 -2.84
N ASP A 22 8.31 -13.17 -4.09
CA ASP A 22 8.68 -14.53 -4.49
C ASP A 22 10.18 -14.78 -4.39
N ALA A 23 11.01 -13.83 -4.81
CA ALA A 23 12.46 -13.89 -4.66
C ALA A 23 12.89 -13.94 -3.18
N LEU A 24 12.16 -13.25 -2.30
CA LEU A 24 12.44 -13.16 -0.87
C LEU A 24 11.71 -14.21 -0.02
N ARG A 25 11.05 -15.21 -0.63
CA ARG A 25 10.30 -16.24 0.12
C ARG A 25 11.15 -17.02 1.14
N GLN A 26 12.45 -17.13 0.89
CA GLN A 26 13.39 -17.86 1.77
C GLN A 26 14.12 -16.94 2.76
N ASP A 27 13.82 -15.65 2.77
CA ASP A 27 14.40 -14.74 3.76
C ASP A 27 13.83 -15.05 5.14
N ARG A 28 14.68 -15.54 6.05
CA ARG A 28 14.33 -15.86 7.43
C ARG A 28 13.77 -14.68 8.23
N HIS A 29 14.02 -13.44 7.79
CA HIS A 29 13.56 -12.22 8.43
C HIS A 29 12.24 -11.72 7.85
N ARG A 30 11.78 -12.27 6.73
CA ARG A 30 10.52 -11.86 6.11
C ARG A 30 9.34 -12.52 6.83
N PRO A 31 8.40 -11.75 7.41
CA PRO A 31 7.22 -12.32 8.04
C PRO A 31 6.37 -13.13 7.06
N THR A 32 5.86 -14.28 7.51
CA THR A 32 5.04 -15.18 6.68
C THR A 32 3.55 -15.11 6.97
N TYR A 33 3.16 -14.51 8.10
CA TYR A 33 1.76 -14.43 8.57
C TYR A 33 1.35 -13.03 9.06
N HIS A 34 2.17 -12.01 8.81
CA HIS A 34 1.80 -10.61 9.04
C HIS A 34 1.52 -9.94 7.71
N PHE A 35 0.65 -8.92 7.74
CA PHE A 35 0.48 -8.05 6.58
C PHE A 35 1.79 -7.34 6.24
N LEU A 36 2.12 -7.28 4.95
CA LEU A 36 3.29 -6.61 4.39
C LEU A 36 2.83 -5.85 3.14
N PRO A 37 3.48 -4.73 2.75
CA PRO A 37 3.28 -4.20 1.42
C PRO A 37 3.79 -5.24 0.42
N PRO A 38 3.38 -5.16 -0.84
CA PRO A 38 3.95 -5.99 -1.88
C PRO A 38 5.50 -5.92 -1.87
N ALA A 39 6.06 -4.71 -1.76
CA ALA A 39 7.50 -4.41 -1.68
C ALA A 39 7.72 -3.03 -1.04
N GLY A 40 8.97 -2.55 -0.97
CA GLY A 40 9.29 -1.19 -0.52
C GLY A 40 9.11 -0.95 0.98
N TRP A 41 8.99 0.32 1.35
CA TRP A 41 8.84 0.76 2.74
C TRP A 41 7.36 0.88 3.11
N MET A 42 6.98 0.37 4.27
CA MET A 42 5.70 0.68 4.92
C MET A 42 5.91 1.13 6.36
N ASN A 43 4.96 1.87 6.90
CA ASN A 43 4.82 2.07 8.34
C ASN A 43 3.36 2.03 8.78
N ASP A 44 2.80 3.14 9.25
CA ASP A 44 1.52 3.21 9.95
C ASP A 44 0.37 2.58 9.14
N ILE A 45 -0.45 1.76 9.80
CA ILE A 45 -1.76 1.37 9.27
C ILE A 45 -2.70 2.57 9.38
N ASN A 46 -3.45 2.85 8.31
CA ASN A 46 -4.35 3.98 8.17
C ASN A 46 -5.74 3.49 7.71
N GLY A 47 -6.76 4.31 7.91
CA GLY A 47 -8.09 4.11 7.31
C GLY A 47 -8.73 2.73 7.50
N ALA A 48 -8.41 2.00 8.58
CA ALA A 48 -8.92 0.65 8.80
C ALA A 48 -10.44 0.67 8.99
N ILE A 49 -11.18 -0.03 8.12
CA ILE A 49 -12.64 0.04 8.05
C ILE A 49 -13.24 -1.23 7.44
N PHE A 50 -14.41 -1.65 7.91
CA PHE A 50 -15.20 -2.68 7.24
C PHE A 50 -16.23 -2.03 6.34
N TRP A 51 -16.14 -2.26 5.03
CA TRP A 51 -17.04 -1.67 4.05
C TRP A 51 -17.34 -2.64 2.89
N GLN A 52 -18.58 -2.67 2.43
CA GLN A 52 -19.07 -3.56 1.34
C GLN A 52 -18.62 -5.02 1.48
N GLY A 53 -18.71 -5.57 2.70
CA GLY A 53 -18.41 -6.97 2.97
C GLY A 53 -16.92 -7.31 3.09
N ARG A 54 -16.02 -6.32 3.19
CA ARG A 54 -14.57 -6.53 3.28
C ARG A 54 -13.94 -5.64 4.35
N TYR A 55 -12.90 -6.16 5.00
CA TYR A 55 -11.97 -5.36 5.79
C TYR A 55 -11.01 -4.64 4.83
N HIS A 56 -10.94 -3.33 4.94
CA HIS A 56 -9.98 -2.51 4.23
C HIS A 56 -8.94 -1.97 5.20
N ILE A 57 -7.68 -2.04 4.82
CA ILE A 57 -6.60 -1.31 5.46
C ILE A 57 -5.90 -0.45 4.43
N PHE A 58 -5.54 0.74 4.85
CA PHE A 58 -4.60 1.59 4.15
C PHE A 58 -3.30 1.61 4.97
N PHE A 59 -2.21 2.06 4.38
CA PHE A 59 -0.94 2.15 5.08
C PHE A 59 -0.03 3.17 4.41
N GLN A 60 0.77 3.88 5.21
CA GLN A 60 1.83 4.71 4.65
C GLN A 60 2.83 3.83 3.91
N HIS A 61 3.14 4.22 2.68
CA HIS A 61 3.90 3.40 1.75
C HIS A 61 4.80 4.25 0.84
N ASN A 62 6.03 3.80 0.66
CA ASN A 62 6.91 4.22 -0.43
C ASN A 62 7.25 3.01 -1.31
N PRO A 63 6.67 2.90 -2.52
CA PRO A 63 6.93 1.77 -3.41
C PRO A 63 8.30 1.84 -4.10
N GLU A 64 8.95 3.02 -4.12
CA GLU A 64 10.21 3.22 -4.84
C GLU A 64 11.43 2.66 -4.08
N GLY A 65 11.30 2.33 -2.80
CA GLY A 65 12.42 1.83 -2.03
C GLY A 65 12.14 1.51 -0.58
N GLY A 66 13.11 0.87 0.07
CA GLY A 66 13.08 0.47 1.49
C GLY A 66 13.46 1.61 2.45
N TRP A 67 13.07 2.84 2.15
CA TRP A 67 13.33 4.02 3.00
C TRP A 67 12.11 4.94 3.05
N TRP A 68 12.04 5.75 4.11
CA TRP A 68 11.00 6.76 4.26
C TRP A 68 11.24 7.94 3.29
N LYS A 69 10.35 8.14 2.32
CA LYS A 69 10.25 9.31 1.43
C LYS A 69 8.95 9.25 0.61
N TRP A 70 8.35 10.38 0.24
CA TRP A 70 7.19 10.43 -0.65
C TRP A 70 6.01 9.57 -0.18
N MET A 71 5.50 9.81 1.04
CA MET A 71 4.46 8.94 1.60
C MET A 71 3.18 8.97 0.77
N GLN A 72 2.74 7.77 0.40
CA GLN A 72 1.48 7.49 -0.27
C GLN A 72 0.64 6.57 0.62
N TRP A 73 -0.65 6.44 0.35
CA TRP A 73 -1.47 5.41 0.98
C TRP A 73 -1.55 4.18 0.08
N GLY A 74 -0.88 3.11 0.47
CA GLY A 74 -1.17 1.78 -0.05
C GLY A 74 -2.54 1.30 0.40
N HIS A 75 -3.14 0.35 -0.34
CA HIS A 75 -4.47 -0.19 -0.06
C HIS A 75 -4.49 -1.71 -0.18
N ALA A 76 -5.08 -2.37 0.81
CA ALA A 76 -5.38 -3.78 0.75
C ALA A 76 -6.77 -4.07 1.34
N SER A 77 -7.40 -5.15 0.89
CA SER A 77 -8.62 -5.63 1.51
C SER A 77 -8.65 -7.14 1.69
N SER A 78 -9.39 -7.58 2.70
CA SER A 78 -9.52 -8.98 3.08
C SER A 78 -10.97 -9.29 3.44
N VAL A 79 -11.36 -10.55 3.29
CA VAL A 79 -12.64 -11.07 3.77
C VAL A 79 -12.52 -11.75 5.14
N ASP A 80 -11.30 -12.03 5.60
CA ASP A 80 -11.03 -12.86 6.78
C ASP A 80 -9.85 -12.37 7.66
N LEU A 81 -9.26 -11.21 7.34
CA LEU A 81 -8.07 -10.62 7.99
C LEU A 81 -6.78 -11.45 7.87
N VAL A 82 -6.78 -12.53 7.09
CA VAL A 82 -5.62 -13.41 6.89
C VAL A 82 -5.15 -13.33 5.44
N HIS A 83 -6.08 -13.42 4.49
CA HIS A 83 -5.79 -13.39 3.06
C HIS A 83 -6.10 -12.01 2.49
N TRP A 84 -5.07 -11.34 1.97
CA TRP A 84 -5.15 -9.95 1.52
C TRP A 84 -5.05 -9.84 0.00
N VAL A 85 -5.89 -8.99 -0.56
CA VAL A 85 -5.83 -8.53 -1.95
C VAL A 85 -5.30 -7.11 -1.94
N HIS A 86 -4.17 -6.88 -2.60
CA HIS A 86 -3.62 -5.54 -2.80
C HIS A 86 -4.37 -4.82 -3.91
N HIS A 87 -4.61 -3.52 -3.72
CA HIS A 87 -5.28 -2.63 -4.66
C HIS A 87 -4.31 -1.53 -5.11
N PRO A 88 -4.67 -0.74 -6.14
CA PRO A 88 -3.92 0.45 -6.48
C PRO A 88 -3.73 1.41 -5.30
N ILE A 89 -2.64 2.19 -5.34
CA ILE A 89 -2.39 3.30 -4.40
C ILE A 89 -3.64 4.18 -4.30
N ALA A 90 -4.09 4.41 -3.06
CA ALA A 90 -5.31 5.14 -2.77
C ALA A 90 -5.11 6.66 -2.76
N LEU A 91 -4.01 7.13 -2.17
CA LEU A 91 -3.65 8.55 -2.09
C LEU A 91 -2.20 8.77 -2.50
N THR A 92 -2.00 9.75 -3.38
CA THR A 92 -0.69 10.25 -3.78
C THR A 92 -0.58 11.75 -3.46
N PRO A 93 0.61 12.24 -3.06
CA PRO A 93 0.83 13.66 -2.82
C PRO A 93 0.41 14.53 -4.00
N THR A 94 -0.39 15.57 -3.75
CA THR A 94 -0.80 16.51 -4.80
C THR A 94 0.33 17.51 -5.10
N PRO A 95 0.81 17.63 -6.35
CA PRO A 95 1.83 18.61 -6.71
C PRO A 95 1.38 20.04 -6.38
N GLY A 96 2.17 20.74 -5.55
CA GLY A 96 1.85 22.09 -5.10
C GLY A 96 0.71 22.19 -4.08
N GLY A 97 0.13 21.06 -3.67
CA GLY A 97 -0.93 20.98 -2.67
C GLY A 97 -0.45 21.09 -1.22
N PRO A 98 -1.38 21.03 -0.25
CA PRO A 98 -1.04 20.98 1.18
C PRO A 98 -0.37 19.66 1.60
N ASP A 99 -0.56 18.60 0.82
CA ASP A 99 -0.03 17.24 1.00
C ASP A 99 1.19 16.95 0.11
N ARG A 100 1.79 17.97 -0.53
CA ARG A 100 2.86 17.83 -1.54
C ARG A 100 4.08 17.02 -1.07
N ASP A 101 4.32 17.01 0.23
CA ASP A 101 5.48 16.35 0.86
C ASP A 101 5.15 14.94 1.37
N GLY A 102 3.88 14.52 1.29
CA GLY A 102 3.42 13.22 1.75
C GLY A 102 1.95 13.21 2.20
N CYS A 103 1.23 12.15 1.84
CA CYS A 103 -0.05 11.83 2.46
C CYS A 103 0.21 11.11 3.78
N PHE A 104 0.24 11.88 4.89
CA PHE A 104 0.46 11.32 6.23
C PHE A 104 -0.75 10.56 6.79
N SER A 105 -0.62 10.06 8.02
CA SER A 105 -1.56 9.14 8.65
C SER A 105 -2.95 9.75 8.84
N GLY A 106 -3.96 8.90 8.81
CA GLY A 106 -5.37 9.31 8.91
C GLY A 106 -6.32 8.14 9.13
N GLY A 107 -7.59 8.48 9.34
CA GLY A 107 -8.68 7.54 9.60
C GLY A 107 -9.72 7.50 8.48
N ALA A 108 -10.58 6.49 8.53
CA ALA A 108 -11.75 6.35 7.68
C ALA A 108 -12.96 6.08 8.58
N PHE A 109 -14.10 6.67 8.25
CA PHE A 109 -15.34 6.60 9.03
C PHE A 109 -16.52 6.39 8.09
N LEU A 110 -17.59 5.75 8.58
CA LEU A 110 -18.88 5.59 7.89
C LEU A 110 -19.82 6.74 8.23
#